data_AF-A0A359K5L1-F1
#
_entry.id   AF-A0A359K5L1-F1
#
_cell.length_a   1.000
_cell.length_b   1.000
_cell.length_c   1.000
_cell.angle_alpha   90.00
_cell.angle_beta   90.00
_cell.angle_gamma   90.00
#
_symmetry.space_group_name_H-M   'P 1'
#
loop_
_entity.id
_entity.type
_entity.pdbx_description
1 polymer ?
#
loop_
_entity_poly.entity_id
_entity_poly.type
_entity_poly.pdbx_seq_one_letter_code
_entity_poly.pdbx_strand_id
1 'polypeptide(L)'
;MAIQFENQYGKATLTPVTPFMAVRAISAARCPEAKAHSIDMEMAEQLALITGNDGIQICFASFDVIYVIAHDTPRTAAICAVTIQSFSCEAATPAEQLVNCAKRLSCQHLHFTN
;
A
#
# COMPACT_ATOMS: atom_id res chain seq x y z
N MET A 1 11.51 -1.33 -16.93
CA MET A 1 12.40 -0.61 -15.98
C MET A 1 11.74 -0.68 -14.62
N ALA A 2 12.47 -1.08 -13.58
CA ALA A 2 11.93 -1.18 -12.23
C ALA A 2 12.22 0.12 -11.45
N ILE A 3 11.28 0.56 -10.62
CA ILE A 3 11.38 1.75 -9.78
C ILE A 3 11.72 1.28 -8.37
N GLN A 4 12.83 1.76 -7.82
CA GLN A 4 13.35 1.31 -6.53
C GLN A 4 13.20 2.40 -5.49
N PHE A 5 12.76 2.01 -4.30
CA PHE A 5 12.61 2.87 -3.14
C PHE A 5 13.41 2.27 -1.98
N GLU A 6 14.11 3.13 -1.26
CA GLU A 6 14.90 2.74 -0.09
C GLU A 6 14.91 3.89 0.90
N ASN A 7 14.56 3.61 2.16
CA ASN A 7 14.61 4.56 3.25
C ASN A 7 14.84 3.85 4.59
N GLN A 8 14.72 4.59 5.70
CA GLN A 8 14.91 4.04 7.05
C GLN A 8 13.96 2.89 7.42
N TYR A 9 12.82 2.75 6.74
CA TYR A 9 11.84 1.69 6.97
C TYR A 9 12.09 0.43 6.14
N GLY A 10 12.92 0.50 5.09
CA GLY A 10 13.24 -0.67 4.28
C GLY A 10 13.43 -0.38 2.80
N LYS A 11 13.24 -1.42 1.99
CA LYS A 11 13.48 -1.41 0.54
C LYS A 11 12.33 -2.08 -0.20
N ALA A 12 11.84 -1.38 -1.23
CA ALA A 12 10.79 -1.86 -2.11
C ALA A 12 11.15 -1.63 -3.57
N THR A 13 10.59 -2.46 -4.44
CA THR A 13 10.68 -2.30 -5.90
C THR A 13 9.31 -2.42 -6.52
N LEU A 14 8.99 -1.44 -7.37
CA LEU A 14 7.81 -1.43 -8.20
C LEU A 14 8.20 -1.77 -9.63
N THR A 15 7.63 -2.83 -10.17
CA THR A 15 7.82 -3.21 -11.58
C THR A 15 6.54 -2.92 -12.34
N PRO A 16 6.53 -1.96 -13.29
CA PRO A 16 5.37 -1.72 -14.14
C PRO A 16 4.95 -3.00 -14.87
N VAL A 17 3.71 -3.40 -14.66
CA VAL A 17 3.09 -4.57 -15.33
C VAL A 17 2.12 -4.14 -16.43
N THR A 18 1.91 -2.84 -16.56
CA THR A 18 1.15 -2.22 -17.65
C THR A 18 1.97 -1.11 -18.30
N PRO A 19 1.66 -0.73 -19.55
CA PRO A 19 2.20 0.50 -20.13
C PRO A 19 1.73 1.72 -19.32
N PHE A 20 2.55 2.78 -19.32
CA PHE A 20 2.11 4.06 -18.79
C PHE A 20 0.94 4.59 -19.62
N MET A 21 -0.19 4.81 -18.95
CA MET A 21 -1.44 5.24 -19.57
C MET A 21 -2.08 6.35 -18.75
N ALA A 22 -3.08 7.01 -19.31
CA ALA A 22 -3.79 8.07 -18.61
C ALA A 22 -4.41 7.52 -17.31
N VAL A 23 -4.23 8.21 -16.18
CA VAL A 23 -4.76 7.76 -14.87
C VAL A 23 -6.26 7.46 -14.92
N ARG A 24 -7.04 8.26 -15.66
CA ARG A 24 -8.48 8.04 -15.89
C ARG A 24 -8.85 6.72 -16.59
N ALA A 25 -7.89 6.09 -17.25
CA ALA A 25 -8.07 4.81 -17.93
C ALA A 25 -7.80 3.62 -16.99
N ILE A 26 -7.09 3.85 -15.88
CA ILE A 26 -6.73 2.83 -14.91
C ILE A 26 -7.92 2.57 -13.99
N SER A 27 -8.44 1.35 -14.01
CA SER A 27 -9.40 0.88 -13.02
C SER A 27 -9.36 -0.65 -12.95
N ALA A 28 -9.73 -1.23 -11.80
CA ALA A 28 -9.79 -2.68 -11.65
C ALA A 28 -10.79 -3.35 -12.62
N ALA A 29 -11.78 -2.61 -13.13
CA ALA A 29 -12.72 -3.11 -14.12
C ALA A 29 -12.14 -3.14 -15.55
N ARG A 30 -11.13 -2.31 -15.85
CA ARG A 30 -10.55 -2.17 -17.20
C ARG A 30 -9.16 -2.78 -17.32
N CYS A 31 -8.44 -2.90 -16.21
CA CYS A 31 -7.08 -3.41 -16.14
C CYS A 31 -7.06 -4.69 -15.30
N PRO A 32 -7.07 -5.89 -15.92
CA PRO A 32 -7.02 -7.15 -15.19
C PRO A 32 -5.76 -7.27 -14.31
N GLU A 33 -4.69 -6.56 -14.66
CA GLU A 33 -3.44 -6.50 -13.90
C GLU A 33 -3.64 -5.95 -12.48
N ALA A 34 -4.65 -5.10 -12.25
CA ALA A 34 -4.96 -4.58 -10.92
C ALA A 34 -5.35 -5.70 -9.94
N LYS A 35 -6.08 -6.72 -10.43
CA LYS A 35 -6.45 -7.88 -9.64
C LYS A 35 -5.35 -8.93 -9.60
N ALA A 36 -4.63 -9.12 -10.71
CA ALA A 36 -3.54 -10.10 -10.78
C ALA A 36 -2.34 -9.73 -9.88
N HIS A 37 -2.12 -8.44 -9.66
CA HIS A 37 -1.05 -7.89 -8.83
C HIS A 37 -1.60 -7.15 -7.61
N SER A 38 -2.77 -7.57 -7.12
CA SER A 38 -3.31 -7.03 -5.88
C SER A 38 -2.38 -7.37 -4.71
N ILE A 39 -2.21 -6.43 -3.81
CA ILE A 39 -1.49 -6.59 -2.56
C ILE A 39 -2.47 -6.63 -1.38
N ASP A 40 -2.04 -7.14 -0.24
CA ASP A 40 -2.81 -7.03 0.99
C ASP A 40 -2.60 -5.67 1.67
N MET A 41 -3.39 -5.41 2.71
CA MET A 41 -3.34 -4.17 3.48
C MET A 41 -1.99 -3.99 4.19
N GLU A 42 -1.41 -5.07 4.70
CA GLU A 42 -0.12 -5.02 5.40
C GLU A 42 0.99 -4.56 4.46
N MET A 43 1.07 -5.14 3.27
CA MET A 43 2.03 -4.75 2.24
C MET A 43 1.80 -3.32 1.75
N ALA A 44 0.54 -2.88 1.66
CA ALA A 44 0.19 -1.50 1.32
C ALA A 44 0.71 -0.50 2.38
N GLU A 45 0.55 -0.81 3.67
CA GLU A 45 1.06 0.00 4.77
C GLU A 45 2.59 0.07 4.77
N GLN A 46 3.27 -1.07 4.63
CA GLN A 46 4.73 -1.13 4.54
C GLN A 46 5.24 -0.32 3.35
N LEU A 47 4.59 -0.44 2.19
CA LEU A 47 4.95 0.31 1.00
C LEU A 47 4.76 1.82 1.18
N ALA A 48 3.67 2.26 1.82
CA ALA A 48 3.44 3.66 2.10
C ALA A 48 4.57 4.26 2.98
N LEU A 49 5.07 3.49 3.95
CA LEU A 49 6.21 3.89 4.79
C LEU A 49 7.52 3.94 4.01
N ILE A 50 7.82 2.92 3.18
CA ILE A 50 9.06 2.86 2.40
C ILE A 50 9.11 3.95 1.32
N THR A 51 7.98 4.23 0.67
CA THR A 51 7.92 5.17 -0.46
C THR A 51 7.59 6.60 -0.04
N GLY A 52 7.03 6.82 1.14
CA GLY A 52 6.44 8.10 1.52
C GLY A 52 5.29 8.54 0.61
N ASN A 53 4.74 7.62 -0.19
CA ASN A 53 3.82 7.89 -1.30
C ASN A 53 4.38 8.85 -2.36
N ASP A 54 5.71 8.96 -2.48
CA ASP A 54 6.32 9.79 -3.51
C ASP A 54 6.30 9.10 -4.87
N GLY A 55 5.73 9.76 -5.88
CA GLY A 55 5.60 9.23 -7.24
C GLY A 55 4.71 8.00 -7.38
N ILE A 56 3.97 7.59 -6.34
CA ILE A 56 3.10 6.42 -6.37
C ILE A 56 1.72 6.74 -5.78
N GLN A 57 0.74 5.89 -6.09
CA GLN A 57 -0.57 5.93 -5.46
C GLN A 57 -1.05 4.51 -5.16
N ILE A 58 -1.48 4.29 -3.92
CA ILE A 58 -2.15 3.06 -3.49
C ILE A 58 -3.65 3.23 -3.78
N CYS A 59 -4.20 2.31 -4.55
CA CYS A 59 -5.58 2.35 -5.03
C CYS A 59 -6.41 1.23 -4.40
N PHE A 60 -7.53 1.61 -3.79
CA PHE A 60 -8.50 0.68 -3.20
C PHE A 60 -9.71 0.57 -4.14
N ALA A 61 -9.75 -0.47 -4.98
CA ALA A 61 -10.89 -0.70 -5.89
C ALA A 61 -12.07 -1.40 -5.19
N SER A 62 -11.78 -2.25 -4.21
CA SER A 62 -12.75 -2.88 -3.32
C SER A 62 -12.05 -3.29 -2.02
N PHE A 63 -12.77 -3.89 -1.07
CA PHE A 63 -12.18 -4.41 0.18
C PHE A 63 -11.05 -5.41 -0.06
N ASP A 64 -11.10 -6.16 -1.17
CA ASP A 64 -10.14 -7.25 -1.46
C ASP A 64 -9.20 -6.92 -2.64
N VAL A 65 -9.30 -5.72 -3.22
CA VAL A 65 -8.49 -5.33 -4.38
C VAL A 65 -7.79 -4.01 -4.10
N ILE A 66 -6.57 -4.14 -3.59
CA ILE A 66 -5.62 -3.05 -3.37
C ILE A 66 -4.50 -3.22 -4.39
N TYR A 67 -4.19 -2.18 -5.16
CA TYR A 67 -3.11 -2.22 -6.14
C TYR A 67 -2.37 -0.89 -6.15
N VAL A 68 -1.19 -0.87 -6.75
CA VAL A 68 -0.32 0.31 -6.74
C VAL A 68 -0.08 0.78 -8.16
N ILE A 69 -0.19 2.08 -8.36
CA ILE A 69 0.24 2.74 -9.59
C ILE A 69 1.47 3.60 -9.31
N ALA A 70 2.40 3.63 -10.26
CA ALA A 70 3.52 4.56 -10.25
C ALA A 70 3.30 5.62 -11.33
N HIS A 71 3.52 6.88 -10.98
CA HIS A 71 3.34 8.03 -11.86
C HIS A 71 4.63 8.32 -12.63
N ASP A 72 4.49 8.50 -13.94
CA ASP A 72 5.52 9.12 -14.80
C ASP A 72 5.27 10.63 -14.91
N THR A 73 3.99 11.02 -14.94
CA THR A 73 3.55 12.41 -14.83
C THR A 73 2.30 12.49 -13.93
N PRO A 74 1.83 13.69 -13.56
CA PRO A 74 0.56 13.83 -12.84
C PRO A 74 -0.66 13.25 -13.58
N ARG A 75 -0.55 12.96 -14.88
CA ARG A 75 -1.65 12.44 -15.72
C ARG A 75 -1.42 11.04 -16.26
N THR A 76 -0.20 10.49 -16.14
CA THR A 76 0.17 9.18 -16.67
C THR A 76 0.77 8.31 -15.59
N ALA A 77 0.31 7.07 -15.50
CA ALA A 77 0.76 6.11 -14.53
C ALA A 77 0.69 4.68 -15.09
N ALA A 78 1.35 3.75 -14.40
CA ALA A 78 1.31 2.32 -14.69
C ALA A 78 1.02 1.54 -13.42
N ILE A 79 0.17 0.50 -13.52
CA ILE A 79 0.02 -0.49 -12.46
C ILE A 79 1.35 -1.22 -12.28
N CYS A 80 1.75 -1.41 -11.02
CA CYS A 80 3.00 -2.03 -10.65
C CYS A 80 2.79 -3.32 -9.85
N ALA A 81 3.58 -4.34 -10.15
CA ALA A 81 3.85 -5.41 -9.21
C ALA A 81 4.77 -4.89 -8.11
N VAL A 82 4.42 -5.18 -6.86
CA VAL A 82 5.18 -4.74 -5.69
C VAL A 82 6.05 -5.88 -5.19
N THR A 83 7.29 -5.58 -4.84
CA THR A 83 8.18 -6.48 -4.12
C THR A 83 8.83 -5.71 -2.98
N ILE A 84 8.59 -6.13 -1.73
CA ILE A 84 9.28 -5.59 -0.56
C ILE A 84 10.44 -6.51 -0.25
N GLN A 85 11.67 -6.01 -0.37
CA GLN A 85 12.88 -6.80 -0.12
C GLN A 85 13.23 -6.83 1.37
N SER A 86 12.99 -5.72 2.06
CA SER A 86 13.20 -5.60 3.50
C SER A 86 12.24 -4.58 4.07
N PHE A 87 11.76 -4.84 5.27
CA PHE A 87 10.98 -3.89 6.06
C PHE A 87 11.43 -3.99 7.51
N SER A 88 11.64 -2.84 8.13
CA SER A 88 11.98 -2.72 9.54
C SER A 88 11.31 -1.47 10.10
N CYS A 89 10.45 -1.66 11.10
CA CYS A 89 9.84 -0.58 11.83
C CYS A 89 9.84 -0.98 13.31
N GLU A 90 10.54 -0.21 14.15
CA GLU A 90 10.57 -0.44 15.60
C GLU A 90 9.23 -0.07 16.27
N ALA A 91 8.42 0.75 15.60
CA ALA A 91 7.05 1.03 16.00
C ALA A 91 6.11 0.01 15.34
N ALA A 92 5.17 -0.52 16.13
CA ALA A 92 4.04 -1.28 15.64
C ALA A 92 3.48 -0.62 14.36
N THR A 93 3.19 -1.40 13.30
CA THR A 93 2.57 -0.87 12.08
C THR A 93 1.29 -0.10 12.42
N PRO A 94 0.80 0.84 11.59
CA PRO A 94 -0.48 1.49 11.84
C PRO A 94 -1.62 0.49 12.13
N ALA A 95 -1.67 -0.65 11.44
CA ALA A 95 -2.58 -1.76 11.78
C ALA A 95 -2.36 -2.30 13.19
N GLU A 96 -1.11 -2.59 13.59
CA GLU A 96 -0.81 -3.05 14.94
C GLU A 96 -1.10 -1.99 16.01
N GLN A 97 -0.90 -0.70 15.70
CA GLN A 97 -1.29 0.42 16.57
C GLN A 97 -2.81 0.50 16.72
N LEU A 98 -3.57 0.30 15.63
CA LEU A 98 -5.03 0.23 15.66
C LEU A 98 -5.53 -0.96 16.48
N VAL A 99 -4.92 -2.14 16.32
CA VAL A 99 -5.21 -3.32 17.15
C VAL A 99 -4.90 -3.04 18.62
N ASN A 100 -3.76 -2.39 18.91
CA ASN A 100 -3.38 -2.02 20.27
C ASN A 100 -4.28 -0.93 20.87
N CYS A 101 -4.83 -0.03 20.05
CA CYS A 101 -5.86 0.94 20.48
C CYS A 101 -7.20 0.25 20.75
N ALA A 102 -7.63 -0.68 19.89
CA ALA A 102 -8.85 -1.46 20.09
C ALA A 102 -8.80 -2.29 21.39
N LYS A 103 -7.67 -2.97 21.65
CA LYS A 103 -7.43 -3.72 22.89
C LYS A 103 -7.51 -2.84 24.14
N ARG A 104 -6.98 -1.60 24.08
CA ARG A 104 -7.05 -0.64 25.19
C ARG A 104 -8.48 -0.17 25.47
N LEU A 105 -9.28 0.06 24.42
CA LEU A 105 -10.68 0.45 24.55
C LEU A 105 -11.55 -0.67 25.13
N SER A 106 -11.32 -1.93 24.73
CA SER A 106 -12.05 -3.08 25.31
C SER A 106 -11.72 -3.32 26.78
N CYS A 107 -10.49 -3.04 27.23
CA CYS A 107 -10.14 -3.15 28.65
C CYS A 107 -10.72 -2.03 29.51
N GLN A 108 -10.91 -0.82 28.97
CA GLN A 108 -11.54 0.28 29.71
C GLN A 108 -13.03 0.03 29.97
N HIS A 109 -13.73 -0.71 29.10
CA HIS A 109 -15.14 -1.05 29.31
C HIS A 109 -15.39 -2.03 30.47
N LEU A 110 -14.37 -2.75 30.95
CA LEU A 110 -14.47 -3.67 32.08
C LEU A 110 -14.24 -3.00 33.44
N HIS A 111 -13.78 -1.75 33.48
CA HIS A 111 -13.49 -1.03 34.73
C HIS A 111 -14.57 -0.01 35.15
N PHE A 112 -15.63 0.20 34.35
CA PHE A 112 -16.71 1.14 34.67
C PHE A 112 -18.00 0.50 35.21
N THR A 113 -17.99 -0.80 35.49
CA THR A 113 -19.09 -1.48 36.20
C THR A 113 -18.60 -2.04 37.53
N ASN A 114 -18.49 -1.16 38.53
CA ASN A 114 -18.57 -1.49 39.95
C ASN A 114 -19.28 -0.35 40.67
#